data_AF-A0A1V6D765-F1
#
_entry.id   AF-A0A1V6D765-F1
#
_cell.length_a   1.000
_cell.length_b   1.000
_cell.length_c   1.000
_cell.angle_alpha   90.00
_cell.angle_beta   90.00
_cell.angle_gamma   90.00
#
_symmetry.space_group_name_H-M   'P 1'
#
loop_
_entity.id
_entity.type
_entity.pdbx_description
1 polymer ?
#
loop_
_entity_poly.entity_id
_entity_poly.type
_entity_poly.pdbx_seq_one_letter_code
_entity_poly.pdbx_strand_id
1 'polypeptide(L)' 'MKISEVRELRSDERLEKLQDLQRKVFELRCQAVTENLQNRHVIRNIRRDIARIKTVMREDELKGR' A
#
# COMPACT_ATOMS: atom_id res chain seq x y z
N MET A 1 -0.30 7.79 2.70
CA MET A 1 1.07 8.08 2.22
C MET A 1 1.06 9.19 1.17
N LYS A 2 2.06 10.07 1.11
CA LYS A 2 2.19 11.04 -0.01
C LYS A 2 2.97 10.40 -1.16
N ILE A 3 2.67 10.79 -2.40
CA ILE A 3 3.30 10.22 -3.61
C ILE A 3 4.80 10.55 -3.66
N SER A 4 5.21 11.69 -3.11
CA SER A 4 6.62 12.10 -3.04
C SER A 4 7.48 11.11 -2.25
N GLU A 5 6.98 10.66 -1.10
CA GLU A 5 7.68 9.67 -0.26
C GLU A 5 7.79 8.31 -0.97
N VAL A 6 6.81 7.95 -1.80
CA VAL A 6 6.87 6.71 -2.59
C VAL A 6 7.94 6.81 -3.67
N ARG A 7 8.11 7.98 -4.30
CA ARG A 7 9.12 8.20 -5.34
C ARG A 7 10.54 8.25 -4.79
N GLU A 8 10.74 8.73 -3.57
CA GLU A 8 12.07 8.78 -2.94
C GLU A 8 12.57 7.43 -2.45
N LEU A 9 11.68 6.46 -2.20
CA LEU A 9 12.05 5.10 -1.79
C LEU A 9 12.68 4.32 -2.94
N ARG A 10 13.64 3.45 -2.62
CA ARG A 10 14.26 2.53 -3.60
C ARG A 10 13.27 1.44 -4.02
N SER A 11 13.49 0.85 -5.19
CA SER A 11 12.63 -0.21 -5.77
C SER A 11 12.40 -1.37 -4.79
N ASP A 12 13.44 -1.76 -4.06
CA ASP A 12 13.41 -2.89 -3.11
C ASP A 12 12.59 -2.54 -1.85
N GLU A 13 12.79 -1.33 -1.30
CA GLU A 13 12.05 -0.82 -0.14
C GLU A 13 10.56 -0.63 -0.45
N ARG A 14 10.22 -0.29 -1.70
CA ARG A 14 8.82 -0.21 -2.16
C ARG A 14 8.17 -1.58 -2.18
N LEU A 15 8.90 -2.62 -2.58
CA LEU A 15 8.41 -4.00 -2.61
C LEU A 15 8.15 -4.51 -1.19
N GLU A 16 9.07 -4.25 -0.27
CA GLU A 16 8.94 -4.62 1.15
C GLU A 16 7.72 -3.92 1.79
N LYS A 17 7.58 -2.59 1.59
CA LYS A 17 6.39 -1.85 2.04
C LYS A 17 5.10 -2.37 1.42
N LEU A 18 5.12 -2.82 0.18
CA LEU A 18 3.94 -3.39 -0.47
C LEU A 18 3.50 -4.68 0.21
N GLN A 19 4.44 -5.56 0.58
CA GLN A 19 4.15 -6.79 1.33
C GLN A 19 3.60 -6.48 2.72
N ASP A 20 4.17 -5.50 3.42
CA ASP A 20 3.69 -5.08 4.75
C ASP A 20 2.26 -4.51 4.71
N LEU A 21 1.96 -3.66 3.72
CA LEU A 21 0.61 -3.13 3.55
C LEU A 21 -0.39 -4.24 3.18
N GLN A 22 0.02 -5.26 2.42
CA GLN A 22 -0.83 -6.41 2.13
C GLN A 22 -1.13 -7.23 3.39
N ARG A 23 -0.13 -7.48 4.25
CA ARG A 23 -0.33 -8.13 5.55
C ARG A 23 -1.29 -7.35 6.44
N LYS A 24 -1.11 -6.02 6.55
CA LYS A 24 -2.03 -5.15 7.29
C LYS A 24 -3.47 -5.20 6.78
N VAL A 25 -3.68 -5.28 5.45
CA VAL A 25 -5.03 -5.44 4.89
C VAL A 25 -5.64 -6.77 5.30
N PHE A 26 -4.85 -7.84 5.33
CA PHE A 26 -5.31 -9.16 5.75
C PHE A 26 -5.73 -9.14 7.22
N GLU A 27 -4.88 -8.63 8.11
CA GLU A 27 -5.18 -8.48 9.54
C GLU A 27 -6.44 -7.63 9.78
N LEU A 28 -6.55 -6.48 9.10
CA LEU A 28 -7.72 -5.60 9.21
C LEU A 28 -9.00 -6.25 8.65
N ARG A 29 -8.89 -7.13 7.65
CA ARG A 29 -10.03 -7.91 7.16
C ARG A 29 -10.45 -8.98 8.16
N CYS A 30 -9.50 -9.66 8.78
CA CYS A 30 -9.78 -10.62 9.84
C CYS A 30 -10.46 -9.94 11.03
N GLN A 31 -9.93 -8.78 11.47
CA GLN A 31 -10.53 -7.96 12.52
C GLN A 31 -11.93 -7.46 12.16
N ALA A 32 -12.19 -7.14 10.88
CA ALA A 32 -13.50 -6.68 10.42
C ALA A 32 -14.60 -7.76 10.52
N VAL A 33 -14.21 -9.03 10.60
CA VAL A 33 -15.14 -10.16 10.71
C VAL A 33 -15.42 -10.48 12.18
N THR A 34 -14.43 -10.38 13.06
CA THR A 34 -14.57 -10.68 14.49
C THR A 34 -15.12 -9.52 15.32
N GLU A 35 -14.87 -8.27 14.93
CA GLU A 35 -15.42 -7.08 15.58
C GLU A 35 -15.91 -6.06 14.53
N ASN A 36 -16.97 -5.32 14.85
CA ASN A 36 -17.45 -4.22 14.01
C ASN A 36 -16.33 -3.18 13.87
N LEU A 37 -15.63 -3.22 12.74
CA LEU A 37 -14.46 -2.41 12.48
C LEU A 37 -14.80 -0.92 12.66
N GLN A 38 -14.33 -0.33 13.76
CA GLN A 38 -14.62 1.06 14.13
C GLN A 38 -14.27 2.06 13.02
N ASN A 39 -13.27 1.74 12.18
CA ASN A 39 -12.80 2.62 11.11
C ASN A 39 -12.56 1.89 9.77
N ARG A 40 -13.65 1.64 9.02
CA ARG A 40 -13.61 1.12 7.64
C ARG A 40 -12.79 1.99 6.67
N HIS A 41 -12.59 3.27 7.00
CA HIS A 41 -11.77 4.20 6.22
C HIS A 41 -10.31 3.79 6.12
N VAL A 42 -9.78 3.07 7.13
CA VAL A 42 -8.37 2.64 7.16
C VAL A 42 -8.08 1.65 6.02
N ILE A 43 -8.97 0.69 5.79
CA ILE A 43 -8.87 -0.27 4.68
C ILE A 43 -8.83 0.47 3.33
N ARG A 44 -9.66 1.50 3.15
CA ARG A 44 -9.69 2.30 1.91
C ARG A 44 -8.39 3.08 1.73
N ASN A 45 -7.83 3.64 2.80
CA ASN A 45 -6.58 4.38 2.75
C ASN A 45 -5.39 3.47 2.42
N ILE A 46 -5.30 2.29 3.04
CA ILE A 46 -4.24 1.32 2.76
C ILE A 46 -4.34 0.81 1.32
N ARG A 47 -5.54 0.54 0.80
CA ARG A 47 -5.73 0.17 -0.62
C ARG A 47 -5.24 1.26 -1.58
N ARG A 48 -5.47 2.53 -1.25
CA ARG A 48 -4.96 3.66 -2.05
C ARG A 48 -3.44 3.77 -1.99
N ASP A 49 -2.85 3.52 -0.83
CA ASP A 49 -1.39 3.55 -0.68
C ASP A 49 -0.73 2.40 -1.45
N ILE A 50 -1.30 1.19 -1.44
CA ILE A 50 -0.86 0.07 -2.31
C ILE A 50 -0.96 0.46 -3.79
N ALA A 51 -2.07 1.07 -4.20
CA ALA A 51 -2.25 1.49 -5.59
C ALA A 51 -1.19 2.50 -6.02
N ARG A 52 -0.87 3.49 -5.17
CA ARG A 52 0.18 4.49 -5.44
C ARG A 52 1.56 3.86 -5.61
N ILE A 53 1.93 2.91 -4.76
CA ILE A 53 3.21 2.18 -4.88
C ILE A 53 3.27 1.44 -6.21
N LYS A 54 2.23 0.69 -6.56
CA LYS A 54 2.15 -0.03 -7.83
C LYS A 54 2.20 0.92 -9.04
N THR A 55 1.56 2.07 -8.97
CA THR A 55 1.61 3.09 -10.03
C THR A 55 3.04 3.61 -10.21
N VAL A 56 3.76 3.96 -9.14
CA VAL A 56 5.14 4.44 -9.26
C VAL A 56 6.07 3.36 -9.80
N MET A 57 5.94 2.10 -9.34
CA MET A 57 6.70 0.98 -9.91
C MET A 57 6.45 0.84 -11.42
N ARG A 58 5.19 0.98 -11.84
CA ARG A 58 4.84 0.92 -13.27
C ARG A 58 5.32 2.14 -14.05
N GLU A 59 5.29 3.33 -13.46
CA GLU A 59 5.86 4.55 -14.05
C GLU A 59 7.37 4.39 -14.30
N ASP A 60 8.10 3.79 -13.36
CA ASP A 60 9.54 3.54 -13.48
C ASP A 60 9.84 2.48 -14.55
N GLU A 61 9.09 1.36 -14.57
CA GLU A 61 9.19 0.35 -15.64
C GLU A 61 8.94 0.94 -17.03
N LEU A 62 7.90 1.77 -17.18
CA LEU A 62 7.55 2.40 -18.46
C LEU A 62 8.51 3.50 -18.87
N LYS A 63 9.15 4.18 -17.90
CA LYS A 63 10.17 5.19 -18.17
C LYS A 63 11.52 4.60 -18.57
N GLY A 64 11.71 3.29 -18.45
CA GLY A 64 12.87 2.58 -19.02
C GLY A 64 14.20 3.24 -18.67
N ARG A 65 14.52 3.28 -17.37
CA ARG A 65 15.84 3.65 -16.87
C ARG A 65 16.53 2.42 -16.30
#